data_AF-A0AAW2I025-F1
#
_entry.id   AF-A0AAW2I025-F1
#
_cell.length_a   1.000
_cell.length_b   1.000
_cell.length_c   1.000
_cell.angle_alpha   90.00
_cell.angle_beta   90.00
_cell.angle_gamma   90.00
#
_symmetry.space_group_name_H-M   'P 1'
#
loop_
_entity.id
_entity.type
_entity.pdbx_description
1 polymer ?
#
loop_
_entity_poly.entity_id
_entity_poly.type
_entity_poly.pdbx_seq_one_letter_code
_entity_poly.pdbx_strand_id
1 'polypeptide(L)'
;MEDLLSEIILASSTCNLDEINKLAEDAYGFLGIQQGLIRDPPHELRAKCFTVFQKCLETKRAKFISFAILGFNKILRDDRFHSNFEPEDDSKWLPSQLLQATNSFLTLPDDTQVDILKTFLNVACSNYWTMNGRIIISILCLCIEAYESG
;
A
#
# COMPACT_ATOMS: atom_id res chain seq x y z
N MET A 1 12.24 -2.92 0.29
CA MET A 1 11.01 -3.07 -0.53
C MET A 1 11.28 -3.96 -1.74
N GLU A 2 12.43 -3.75 -2.35
CA GLU A 2 13.03 -4.43 -3.49
C GLU A 2 12.90 -5.95 -3.42
N ASP A 3 13.34 -6.59 -2.33
CA ASP A 3 13.24 -8.05 -2.19
C ASP A 3 11.80 -8.56 -2.31
N LEU A 4 10.84 -7.85 -1.70
CA LEU A 4 9.43 -8.20 -1.77
C LEU A 4 8.90 -8.05 -3.20
N LEU A 5 9.29 -6.99 -3.91
CA LEU A 5 8.91 -6.82 -5.31
C LEU A 5 9.54 -7.90 -6.19
N SER A 6 10.80 -8.28 -5.96
CA SER A 6 11.44 -9.41 -6.65
C SER A 6 10.71 -10.74 -6.41
N GLU A 7 10.28 -11.01 -5.18
CA GLU A 7 9.46 -12.18 -4.87
C GLU A 7 8.10 -12.16 -5.57
N ILE A 8 7.45 -10.99 -5.65
CA ILE A 8 6.19 -10.81 -6.39
C ILE A 8 6.40 -11.06 -7.88
N ILE A 9 7.46 -10.52 -8.48
CA ILE A 9 7.81 -10.71 -9.91
C ILE A 9 7.94 -12.21 -10.21
N LEU A 10 8.74 -12.94 -9.42
CA LEU A 10 8.94 -14.38 -9.60
C LEU A 10 7.64 -15.18 -9.44
N ALA A 11 6.86 -14.84 -8.42
CA ALA A 11 5.59 -15.51 -8.15
C ALA A 11 4.55 -15.24 -9.24
N SER A 12 4.47 -14.00 -9.75
CA SER A 12 3.52 -13.59 -10.77
C SER A 12 3.85 -14.19 -12.13
N SER A 13 5.13 -14.29 -12.52
CA SER A 13 5.55 -15.01 -13.73
C SER A 13 5.14 -16.48 -13.67
N THR A 14 5.37 -17.13 -12.53
CA THR A 14 5.00 -18.55 -12.36
C THR A 14 3.48 -18.78 -12.43
N CYS A 15 2.70 -17.75 -12.09
CA CYS A 15 1.25 -17.79 -12.01
C CYS A 15 0.54 -17.23 -13.26
N ASN A 16 1.28 -16.82 -14.30
CA ASN A 16 0.79 -16.10 -15.49
C ASN A 16 -0.03 -14.85 -15.14
N LEU A 17 0.44 -14.04 -14.19
CA LEU A 17 -0.17 -12.79 -13.77
C LEU A 17 0.59 -11.59 -14.36
N ASP A 18 0.51 -11.43 -15.68
CA ASP A 18 1.35 -10.50 -16.46
C ASP A 18 1.19 -9.04 -16.01
N GLU A 19 -0.02 -8.62 -15.65
CA GLU A 19 -0.27 -7.26 -15.15
C GLU A 19 0.50 -6.99 -13.85
N ILE A 20 0.42 -7.90 -12.88
CA ILE A 20 1.14 -7.77 -11.60
C ILE A 20 2.64 -7.85 -11.81
N ASN A 21 3.09 -8.75 -12.68
CA ASN A 21 4.50 -8.86 -13.04
C ASN A 21 5.06 -7.53 -13.55
N LYS A 22 4.43 -6.96 -14.58
CA LYS A 22 4.83 -5.68 -15.15
C LYS A 22 4.81 -4.55 -14.12
N LEU A 23 3.74 -4.44 -13.33
CA LEU A 23 3.65 -3.40 -12.30
C LEU A 23 4.77 -3.53 -11.25
N ALA A 24 5.10 -4.77 -10.87
CA ALA A 24 6.15 -5.03 -9.89
C ALA A 24 7.54 -4.75 -10.47
N GLU A 25 7.79 -5.08 -11.75
CA GLU A 25 9.03 -4.72 -12.46
C GLU A 25 9.19 -3.20 -12.56
N ASP A 26 8.13 -2.49 -12.94
CA ASP A 26 8.12 -1.02 -13.03
C ASP A 26 8.41 -0.39 -11.66
N ALA A 27 7.77 -0.87 -10.59
CA ALA A 27 8.00 -0.38 -9.23
C ALA A 27 9.43 -0.69 -8.74
N TYR A 28 9.94 -1.88 -9.04
CA TYR A 28 11.30 -2.31 -8.68
C TYR A 28 12.35 -1.44 -9.39
N GLY A 29 12.21 -1.26 -10.69
CA GLY A 29 13.11 -0.41 -11.47
C GLY A 29 13.07 1.05 -10.99
N PHE A 30 11.88 1.57 -10.70
CA PHE A 30 11.71 2.93 -10.19
C PHE A 30 12.41 3.14 -8.85
N LEU A 31 12.33 2.18 -7.91
CA LEU A 31 13.08 2.21 -6.64
C LEU A 31 14.60 2.19 -6.84
N GLY A 32 15.09 1.43 -7.84
CA GLY A 32 16.51 1.40 -8.17
C GLY A 32 17.07 2.77 -8.59
N ILE A 33 16.29 3.56 -9.32
CA ILE A 33 16.67 4.91 -9.77
C ILE A 33 16.79 5.87 -8.58
N GLN A 34 16.00 5.68 -7.52
CA GLN A 34 15.99 6.54 -6.32
C GLN A 34 17.26 6.46 -5.45
N GLN A 35 18.21 5.60 -5.80
CA GLN A 35 19.50 5.55 -5.11
C GLN A 35 20.43 6.71 -5.53
N GLY A 36 20.04 7.51 -6.53
CA GLY A 36 20.75 8.71 -6.98
C GLY A 36 20.58 9.95 -6.10
N LEU A 37 21.23 11.04 -6.51
CA LEU A 37 21.22 12.35 -5.85
C LEU A 37 19.89 13.11 -6.01
N ILE A 38 19.18 12.89 -7.13
CA ILE A 38 17.86 13.45 -7.40
C ILE A 38 16.87 12.32 -7.18
N ARG A 39 15.98 12.49 -6.20
CA ARG A 39 14.95 11.54 -5.85
C ARG A 39 13.59 12.12 -6.18
N ASP A 40 12.74 11.29 -6.75
CA ASP A 40 11.34 11.61 -6.92
C ASP A 40 10.65 11.71 -5.55
N PRO A 41 9.54 12.45 -5.46
CA PRO A 41 8.81 12.59 -4.22
C PRO A 41 8.32 11.23 -3.67
N PRO A 42 8.30 11.05 -2.33
CA PRO A 42 7.87 9.79 -1.71
C PRO A 42 6.48 9.31 -2.14
N HIS A 43 5.56 10.22 -2.44
CA HIS A 43 4.21 9.86 -2.89
C HIS A 43 4.17 9.18 -4.26
N GLU A 44 5.15 9.45 -5.14
CA GLU A 44 5.27 8.76 -6.43
C GLU A 44 5.76 7.32 -6.25
N LEU A 45 6.75 7.14 -5.35
CA LEU A 45 7.24 5.80 -4.97
C LEU A 45 6.12 4.95 -4.36
N ARG A 46 5.36 5.56 -3.43
CA ARG A 46 4.19 4.94 -2.83
C ARG A 46 3.16 4.55 -3.87
N ALA A 47 2.84 5.43 -4.82
CA ALA A 47 1.83 5.14 -5.84
C ALA A 47 2.18 3.88 -6.65
N LYS A 48 3.44 3.72 -7.06
CA LYS A 48 3.91 2.52 -7.78
C LYS A 48 3.76 1.26 -6.94
N CYS A 49 4.24 1.29 -5.70
CA CYS A 49 4.18 0.12 -4.80
C CYS A 49 2.74 -0.23 -4.39
N PHE A 50 1.92 0.76 -4.04
CA PHE A 50 0.53 0.55 -3.66
C PHE A 50 -0.30 -0.03 -4.81
N THR A 51 -0.04 0.37 -6.05
CA THR A 51 -0.71 -0.22 -7.22
C THR A 51 -0.42 -1.72 -7.32
N VAL A 52 0.84 -2.14 -7.11
CA VAL A 52 1.22 -3.56 -7.09
C VAL A 52 0.46 -4.31 -6.00
N PHE A 53 0.41 -3.76 -4.78
CA PHE A 53 -0.23 -4.41 -3.64
C PHE A 53 -1.75 -4.48 -3.77
N GLN A 54 -2.39 -3.44 -4.30
CA GLN A 54 -3.80 -3.45 -4.63
C GLN A 54 -4.13 -4.58 -5.61
N LYS A 55 -3.34 -4.71 -6.69
CA LYS A 55 -3.50 -5.82 -7.64
C LYS A 55 -3.26 -7.19 -7.01
N CYS A 56 -2.31 -7.29 -6.08
CA CYS A 56 -2.10 -8.52 -5.33
C CYS A 56 -3.33 -8.91 -4.48
N LEU A 57 -4.01 -7.95 -3.83
CA LEU A 57 -5.27 -8.20 -3.11
C LEU A 57 -6.37 -8.68 -4.05
N GLU A 58 -6.53 -8.04 -5.22
CA GLU A 58 -7.54 -8.37 -6.22
C GLU A 58 -7.45 -9.82 -6.74
N THR A 59 -6.25 -10.44 -6.68
CA THR A 59 -6.10 -11.85 -7.06
C THR A 59 -6.89 -12.82 -6.18
N LYS A 60 -7.20 -12.41 -4.93
CA LYS A 60 -7.75 -13.26 -3.87
C LYS A 60 -6.93 -14.52 -3.55
N ARG A 61 -5.68 -14.60 -4.01
CA ARG A 61 -4.77 -15.72 -3.76
C ARG A 61 -3.99 -15.45 -2.48
N ALA A 62 -4.03 -16.38 -1.52
CA ALA A 62 -3.43 -16.20 -0.19
C ALA A 62 -1.97 -15.73 -0.20
N LYS A 63 -1.15 -16.25 -1.12
CA LYS A 63 0.25 -15.84 -1.29
C LYS A 63 0.39 -14.36 -1.67
N PHE A 64 -0.41 -13.89 -2.62
CA PHE A 64 -0.37 -12.50 -3.10
C PHE A 64 -1.02 -11.55 -2.09
N ILE A 65 -2.08 -11.96 -1.41
CA ILE A 65 -2.63 -11.22 -0.27
C ILE A 65 -1.54 -10.99 0.77
N SER A 66 -0.80 -12.04 1.15
CA SER A 66 0.31 -11.94 2.12
C SER A 66 1.37 -10.94 1.67
N PHE A 67 1.73 -10.94 0.37
CA PHE A 67 2.64 -9.94 -0.18
C PHE A 67 2.12 -8.51 -0.07
N ALA A 68 0.83 -8.28 -0.33
CA ALA A 68 0.23 -6.95 -0.18
C ALA A 68 0.30 -6.44 1.27
N ILE A 69 -0.09 -7.27 2.24
CA ILE A 69 -0.05 -6.94 3.66
C ILE A 69 1.38 -6.63 4.13
N LEU A 70 2.35 -7.46 3.71
CA LEU A 70 3.77 -7.20 3.98
C LEU A 70 4.25 -5.89 3.33
N GLY A 71 3.78 -5.61 2.13
CA GLY A 71 4.07 -4.39 1.37
C GLY A 71 3.59 -3.13 2.08
N PHE A 72 2.33 -3.11 2.51
CA PHE A 72 1.76 -2.00 3.29
C PHE A 72 2.57 -1.74 4.56
N ASN A 73 2.85 -2.81 5.33
CA ASN A 73 3.64 -2.69 6.56
C ASN A 73 5.07 -2.20 6.31
N LYS A 74 5.71 -2.60 5.20
CA LYS A 74 7.03 -2.10 4.81
C LYS A 74 6.99 -0.62 4.44
N ILE A 75 5.97 -0.16 3.71
CA ILE A 75 5.81 1.28 3.38
C ILE A 75 5.76 2.13 4.65
N LEU A 76 5.02 1.69 5.67
CA LEU A 76 4.90 2.43 6.94
C LEU A 76 6.22 2.52 7.73
N ARG A 77 7.21 1.67 7.43
CA ARG A 77 8.47 1.57 8.19
C ARG A 77 9.70 2.05 7.43
N ASP A 78 9.63 2.12 6.11
CA ASP A 78 10.75 2.49 5.25
C ASP A 78 10.70 3.99 4.95
N ASP A 79 11.64 4.73 5.53
CA ASP A 79 11.71 6.21 5.51
C ASP A 79 11.68 6.80 4.10
N ARG A 80 12.05 6.02 3.07
CA ARG A 80 12.02 6.48 1.66
C ARG A 80 10.61 6.77 1.17
N PHE A 81 9.58 6.18 1.80
CA PHE A 81 8.18 6.41 1.47
C PHE A 81 7.55 7.55 2.28
N HIS A 82 8.33 8.21 3.16
CA HIS A 82 7.82 9.23 4.07
C HIS A 82 8.25 10.61 3.58
N SER A 83 7.36 11.58 3.73
CA SER A 83 7.65 12.97 3.37
C SER A 83 7.65 13.83 4.62
N ASN A 84 8.65 14.70 4.76
CA ASN A 84 8.65 15.73 5.80
C ASN A 84 7.60 16.82 5.52
N PHE A 85 7.17 16.93 4.26
CA PHE A 85 6.20 17.92 3.81
C PHE A 85 5.17 17.25 2.93
N GLU A 86 3.92 17.34 3.31
CA GLU A 86 2.84 16.82 2.49
C GLU A 86 2.46 17.81 1.37
N PRO A 87 2.19 17.34 0.14
CA PRO A 87 1.79 18.21 -0.96
C PRO A 87 0.40 18.83 -0.70
N GLU A 88 0.06 19.90 -1.44
CA GLU A 88 -1.26 20.55 -1.31
C GLU A 88 -2.44 19.59 -1.59
N ASP A 89 -2.25 18.68 -2.53
CA ASP A 89 -3.22 17.64 -2.87
C ASP A 89 -3.16 16.49 -1.86
N ASP A 90 -4.18 16.41 -1.01
CA ASP A 90 -4.26 15.43 0.07
C ASP A 90 -4.49 13.99 -0.40
N SER A 91 -4.88 13.78 -1.66
CA SER A 91 -4.97 12.43 -2.25
C SER A 91 -3.60 11.75 -2.33
N LYS A 92 -2.52 12.55 -2.36
CA LYS A 92 -1.14 12.06 -2.44
C LYS A 92 -0.55 11.70 -1.08
N TRP A 93 -1.21 12.06 0.03
CA TRP A 93 -0.71 11.78 1.38
C TRP A 93 -0.75 10.28 1.66
N LEU A 94 0.12 9.80 2.56
CA LEU A 94 0.23 8.37 2.85
C LEU A 94 -1.11 7.72 3.20
N PRO A 95 -1.91 8.29 4.13
CA PRO A 95 -3.15 7.64 4.54
C PRO A 95 -4.17 7.57 3.40
N SER A 96 -4.24 8.61 2.56
CA SER A 96 -5.13 8.65 1.39
C SER A 96 -4.74 7.60 0.34
N GLN A 97 -3.44 7.47 0.04
CA GLN A 97 -2.96 6.45 -0.90
C GLN A 97 -3.19 5.03 -0.37
N LEU A 98 -3.05 4.82 0.95
CA LEU A 98 -3.37 3.55 1.58
C LEU A 98 -4.87 3.22 1.50
N LEU A 99 -5.75 4.18 1.83
CA LEU A 99 -7.21 4.05 1.68
C LEU A 99 -7.58 3.63 0.25
N GLN A 100 -6.98 4.26 -0.76
CA GLN A 100 -7.22 3.90 -2.15
C GLN A 100 -6.73 2.48 -2.48
N ALA A 101 -5.55 2.09 -2.00
CA ALA A 101 -4.96 0.78 -2.25
C ALA A 101 -5.74 -0.37 -1.60
N THR A 102 -6.48 -0.10 -0.53
CA THR A 102 -7.27 -1.08 0.22
C THR A 102 -8.78 -0.96 -0.03
N ASN A 103 -9.21 -0.30 -1.10
CA ASN A 103 -10.63 -0.06 -1.38
C ASN A 103 -11.48 -1.35 -1.50
N SER A 104 -10.86 -2.48 -1.85
CA SER A 104 -11.52 -3.77 -2.02
C SER A 104 -11.51 -4.63 -0.76
N PHE A 105 -11.02 -4.12 0.38
CA PHE A 105 -10.68 -4.96 1.53
C PHE A 105 -11.88 -5.71 2.14
N LEU A 106 -13.09 -5.15 2.13
CA LEU A 106 -14.31 -5.83 2.62
C LEU A 106 -14.65 -7.12 1.85
N THR A 107 -14.07 -7.31 0.67
CA THR A 107 -14.28 -8.52 -0.15
C THR A 107 -13.26 -9.62 0.12
N LEU A 108 -12.33 -9.38 1.05
CA LEU A 108 -11.24 -10.28 1.43
C LEU A 108 -11.61 -11.10 2.66
N PRO A 109 -10.89 -12.19 2.96
CA PRO A 109 -11.12 -13.00 4.17
C PRO A 109 -10.97 -12.16 5.45
N ASP A 110 -11.73 -12.48 6.50
CA ASP A 110 -11.76 -11.74 7.78
C ASP A 110 -10.37 -11.52 8.39
N ASP A 111 -9.53 -12.56 8.40
CA ASP A 111 -8.14 -12.44 8.89
C ASP A 111 -7.35 -11.37 8.12
N THR A 112 -7.57 -11.27 6.80
CA THR A 112 -6.94 -10.24 5.95
C THR A 112 -7.52 -8.86 6.24
N GLN A 113 -8.83 -8.75 6.45
CA GLN A 113 -9.46 -7.49 6.83
C GLN A 113 -8.89 -6.99 8.15
N VAL A 114 -8.76 -7.87 9.15
CA VAL A 114 -8.16 -7.57 10.44
C VAL A 114 -6.71 -7.07 10.29
N ASP A 115 -5.91 -7.68 9.42
CA ASP A 115 -4.53 -7.21 9.19
C ASP A 115 -4.46 -5.84 8.48
N ILE A 116 -5.41 -5.55 7.58
CA ILE A 116 -5.54 -4.22 6.97
C ILE A 116 -5.97 -3.19 8.02
N LEU A 117 -6.94 -3.52 8.88
CA LEU A 117 -7.38 -2.64 9.97
C LEU A 117 -6.25 -2.36 10.97
N LYS A 118 -5.40 -3.34 11.29
CA LYS A 118 -4.18 -3.13 12.09
C LYS A 118 -3.23 -2.12 11.43
N THR A 119 -3.14 -2.14 10.10
CA THR A 119 -2.31 -1.20 9.33
C THR A 119 -2.86 0.22 9.47
N PHE A 120 -4.19 0.40 9.36
CA PHE A 120 -4.83 1.70 9.60
C PHE A 120 -4.71 2.18 11.05
N LEU A 121 -4.82 1.28 12.03
CA LEU A 121 -4.61 1.61 13.44
C LEU A 121 -3.19 2.15 13.66
N ASN A 122 -2.18 1.52 13.04
CA ASN A 122 -0.80 2.01 13.11
C ASN A 122 -0.67 3.42 12.51
N VAL A 123 -1.32 3.69 11.37
CA VAL A 123 -1.38 5.04 10.80
C VAL A 123 -2.07 6.02 11.75
N ALA A 124 -3.21 5.66 12.33
CA ALA A 124 -3.98 6.53 13.21
C ALA A 124 -3.26 6.86 14.54
N CYS A 125 -2.49 5.92 15.09
CA CYS A 125 -1.78 6.07 16.36
C CYS A 125 -0.35 6.63 16.20
N SER A 126 0.10 6.84 14.96
CA SER A 126 1.43 7.35 14.66
C SER A 126 1.41 8.86 14.51
N ASN A 127 2.35 9.53 15.17
CA ASN A 127 2.54 10.98 15.02
C ASN A 127 3.34 11.35 13.76
N TYR A 128 3.72 10.36 12.92
CA TYR A 128 4.53 10.59 11.72
C TYR A 128 3.72 11.11 10.54
N TRP A 129 2.41 10.91 10.51
CA TRP A 129 1.58 11.18 9.34
C TRP A 129 0.69 12.39 9.55
N THR A 130 0.60 13.24 8.54
CA THR A 130 -0.40 14.31 8.53
C THR A 130 -1.74 13.73 8.13
N MET A 131 -2.78 14.04 8.88
CA MET A 131 -4.16 13.69 8.56
C MET A 131 -5.04 14.92 8.74
N ASN A 132 -5.88 15.19 7.75
CA ASN A 132 -6.94 16.18 7.87
C ASN A 132 -8.28 15.51 8.25
N GLY A 133 -9.29 16.31 8.55
CA GLY A 133 -10.60 15.80 8.98
C GLY A 133 -11.26 14.86 7.97
N ARG A 134 -11.07 15.06 6.66
CA ARG A 134 -11.66 14.18 5.63
C ARG A 134 -11.05 12.79 5.68
N ILE A 135 -9.72 12.70 5.75
CA ILE A 135 -8.99 11.44 5.84
C ILE A 135 -9.39 10.67 7.09
N ILE A 136 -9.47 11.35 8.23
CA ILE A 136 -9.89 10.74 9.52
C ILE A 136 -11.29 10.15 9.39
N ILE A 137 -12.23 10.91 8.83
CA ILE A 137 -13.61 10.43 8.59
C ILE A 137 -13.61 9.21 7.65
N SER A 138 -12.84 9.24 6.56
CA SER A 138 -12.75 8.10 5.63
C SER A 138 -12.21 6.82 6.30
N ILE A 139 -11.20 6.92 7.15
CA ILE A 139 -10.69 5.77 7.92
C ILE A 139 -11.76 5.26 8.89
N LEU A 140 -12.46 6.16 9.59
CA LEU A 140 -13.53 5.77 10.51
C LEU A 140 -14.70 5.10 9.79
N CYS A 141 -15.14 5.62 8.64
CA CYS A 141 -16.16 5.00 7.82
C CYS A 141 -15.75 3.60 7.38
N LEU A 142 -14.51 3.43 6.93
CA LEU A 142 -13.96 2.12 6.56
C LEU A 142 -14.03 1.12 7.74
N CYS A 143 -13.67 1.55 8.95
CA CYS A 143 -13.77 0.71 10.15
C CYS A 143 -15.22 0.36 10.52
N ILE A 144 -16.15 1.31 10.36
CA ILE A 144 -17.58 1.09 10.62
C ILE A 144 -18.15 0.08 9.63
N GLU A 145 -17.87 0.26 8.34
CA GLU A 145 -18.33 -0.66 7.29
C GLU A 145 -17.82 -2.09 7.52
N ALA A 146 -16.55 -2.24 7.95
CA ALA A 146 -15.99 -3.54 8.33
C ALA A 146 -16.71 -4.16 9.53
N TYR A 147 -17.03 -3.35 10.54
CA TYR A 147 -17.77 -3.81 11.72
C TYR A 147 -19.21 -4.23 11.40
N GLU A 148 -19.89 -3.52 10.49
CA GLU A 148 -21.27 -3.84 10.09
C GLU A 148 -21.36 -5.05 9.15
N SER A 149 -20.28 -5.35 8.42
CA SER A 149 -20.25 -6.42 7.41
C SER A 149 -19.74 -7.77 7.94
N GLY A 150 -19.08 -7.80 9.10
CA GLY A 150 -18.55 -9.00 9.77
C GLY A 150 -19.45 -9.52 10.88
#